data_AF-A0A4Q7J4L4-F1
#
_entry.id   AF-A0A4Q7J4L4-F1
#
_cell.length_a   1.000
_cell.length_b   1.000
_cell.length_c   1.000
_cell.angle_alpha   90.00
_cell.angle_beta   90.00
_cell.angle_gamma   90.00
#
_symmetry.space_group_name_H-M   'P 1'
#
loop_
_entity.id
_entity.type
_entity.pdbx_description
1 polymer ?
#
loop_
_entity_poly.entity_id
_entity_poly.type
_entity_poly.pdbx_seq_one_letter_code
_entity_poly.pdbx_strand_id
1 'polypeptide(L)'
;MFVALRLGLVIRILAVAALLVGVLVLLLVGAQSSPGASPRQTPVAPPVDVRAEQPSAVEFPVARSASDGLNIRECAAVTCRKSGVLRPGDSFTGQCWVRGGEVDGDNLWLRGESGYVSAHFLDDPVGAFFNDKTAAVPACDSMARSGETLAVG
;
A
#
# COMPACT_ATOMS: atom_id res chain seq x y z
N MET A 1 7.54 5.19 60.46
CA MET A 1 7.93 3.98 59.70
C MET A 1 6.81 3.56 58.74
N PHE A 2 6.62 4.22 57.58
CA PHE A 2 5.56 3.83 56.61
C PHE A 2 5.89 4.09 55.12
N VAL A 3 7.13 4.48 54.79
CA VAL A 3 7.49 4.84 53.40
C VAL A 3 8.02 3.64 52.59
N ALA A 4 8.51 2.58 53.26
CA ALA A 4 9.07 1.41 52.58
C ALA A 4 8.01 0.45 51.99
N LEU A 5 6.76 0.45 52.50
CA LEU A 5 5.73 -0.49 52.03
C LEU A 5 5.19 -0.17 50.64
N ARG A 6 5.20 1.10 50.19
CA ARG A 6 4.64 1.48 48.89
C ARG A 6 5.59 1.25 47.73
N LEU A 7 6.91 1.35 47.98
CA LEU A 7 7.92 1.14 46.95
C LEU A 7 7.96 -0.32 46.48
N GLY A 8 7.83 -1.28 47.41
CA GLY A 8 7.77 -2.70 47.07
C GLY A 8 6.53 -3.08 46.24
N LEU A 9 5.39 -2.43 46.48
CA LEU A 9 4.17 -2.63 45.68
C LEU A 9 4.36 -2.09 44.25
N VAL A 10 4.93 -0.90 44.10
CA VAL A 10 5.17 -0.28 42.78
C VAL A 10 6.17 -1.11 41.96
N ILE A 11 7.24 -1.61 42.57
CA ILE A 11 8.21 -2.49 41.90
C ILE A 11 7.55 -3.80 41.44
N ARG A 12 6.67 -4.39 42.26
CA ARG A 12 5.93 -5.59 41.87
C ARG A 12 4.96 -5.33 40.71
N ILE A 13 4.26 -4.20 40.71
CA ILE A 13 3.36 -3.82 39.62
C ILE A 13 4.15 -3.61 38.32
N LEU A 14 5.29 -2.93 38.37
CA LEU A 14 6.16 -2.73 37.21
C LEU A 14 6.74 -4.06 36.68
N ALA A 15 7.14 -4.96 37.57
CA ALA A 15 7.63 -6.29 37.18
C ALA A 15 6.55 -7.12 36.49
N VAL A 16 5.30 -7.11 37.00
CA VAL A 16 4.17 -7.81 36.37
C VAL A 16 3.83 -7.20 35.01
N ALA A 17 3.83 -5.87 34.89
CA ALA A 17 3.58 -5.18 33.62
C ALA A 17 4.63 -5.53 32.55
N ALA A 18 5.92 -5.54 32.92
CA ALA A 18 6.99 -5.92 32.01
C ALA A 18 6.88 -7.40 31.55
N LEU A 19 6.46 -8.28 32.46
CA LEU A 19 6.27 -9.71 32.15
C LEU A 19 5.09 -9.91 31.20
N LEU A 20 3.99 -9.17 31.37
CA LEU A 20 2.83 -9.22 30.46
C LEU A 20 3.19 -8.70 29.05
N VAL A 21 3.96 -7.62 28.95
CA VAL A 21 4.44 -7.12 27.65
C VAL A 21 5.38 -8.12 26.99
N GLY A 22 6.29 -8.73 27.77
CA GLY A 22 7.18 -9.78 27.26
C GLY A 22 6.42 -11.00 26.72
N VAL A 23 5.40 -11.47 27.44
CA VAL A 23 4.54 -12.58 26.99
C VAL A 23 3.76 -12.20 25.72
N LEU A 24 3.25 -10.98 25.62
CA LEU A 24 2.53 -10.50 24.44
C LEU A 24 3.44 -10.45 23.20
N VAL A 25 4.68 -9.96 23.34
CA VAL A 25 5.66 -9.96 22.26
C VAL A 25 6.07 -11.40 21.88
N LEU A 26 6.22 -12.30 22.86
CA LEU A 26 6.55 -13.70 22.59
C LEU A 26 5.42 -14.44 21.84
N LEU A 27 4.16 -14.12 22.13
CA LEU A 27 3.00 -14.67 21.43
C LEU A 27 2.86 -14.15 19.99
N LEU A 28 3.24 -12.89 19.74
CA LEU A 28 3.22 -12.31 18.40
C LEU A 28 4.35 -12.85 17.51
N VAL A 29 5.51 -13.17 18.08
CA VAL A 29 6.66 -13.74 17.34
C VAL A 29 6.54 -15.27 17.18
N GLY A 30 5.88 -15.97 18.13
CA GLY A 30 5.70 -17.42 18.12
C GLY A 30 4.65 -17.96 17.14
N ALA A 31 3.81 -17.11 16.56
CA ALA A 31 2.78 -17.54 15.59
C ALA A 31 3.34 -17.89 14.19
N GLN A 32 4.65 -17.79 13.97
CA GLN A 32 5.30 -18.04 12.67
C GLN A 32 5.95 -19.42 12.60
N SER A 33 5.21 -20.48 12.92
CA SER A 33 5.67 -21.84 12.62
C SER A 33 4.52 -22.73 12.15
N SER A 34 4.38 -22.82 10.82
CA SER A 34 3.80 -24.01 10.20
C SER A 34 4.92 -24.85 9.59
N PRO A 35 5.02 -26.15 9.94
CA PRO A 35 5.99 -27.08 9.36
C PRO A 35 5.46 -27.59 8.02
N GLY A 36 6.00 -27.07 6.93
CA GLY A 36 5.79 -27.62 5.60
C GLY A 36 6.73 -28.79 5.36
N ALA A 37 6.29 -30.00 5.71
CA ALA A 37 6.87 -31.23 5.18
C ALA A 37 6.90 -31.14 3.65
N SER A 38 8.08 -31.37 3.05
CA SER A 38 8.26 -31.39 1.60
C SER A 38 8.09 -32.82 1.11
N PRO A 39 6.94 -33.22 0.51
CA PRO A 39 6.94 -34.32 -0.42
C PRO A 39 7.59 -33.83 -1.70
N ARG A 40 8.61 -34.58 -2.14
CA ARG A 40 9.27 -34.44 -3.43
C ARG A 40 8.23 -34.49 -4.56
N GLN A 41 7.74 -33.32 -4.97
CA GLN A 41 6.88 -33.20 -6.16
C GLN A 41 7.77 -33.24 -7.39
N THR A 42 7.64 -34.34 -8.14
CA THR A 42 8.03 -34.46 -9.54
C THR A 42 7.50 -33.23 -10.31
N PRO A 43 8.28 -32.59 -11.19
CA PRO A 43 7.79 -31.47 -11.98
C PRO A 43 6.72 -31.97 -12.97
N VAL A 44 5.45 -31.87 -12.57
CA VAL A 44 4.32 -31.82 -13.49
C VAL A 44 3.91 -30.36 -13.50
N ALA A 45 4.08 -29.72 -14.65
CA ALA A 45 3.71 -28.33 -14.86
C ALA A 45 2.27 -28.11 -14.38
N PRO A 46 1.99 -27.10 -13.53
CA PRO A 46 0.62 -26.76 -13.22
C PRO A 46 -0.08 -26.33 -14.52
N PRO A 47 -1.36 -26.71 -14.72
CA PRO A 47 -2.16 -26.08 -15.76
C PRO A 47 -2.17 -24.58 -15.46
N VAL A 48 -1.74 -23.79 -16.44
CA VAL A 48 -1.79 -22.33 -16.37
C VAL A 48 -3.26 -21.96 -16.27
N ASP A 49 -3.74 -21.73 -15.05
CA ASP A 49 -5.02 -21.08 -14.82
C ASP A 49 -4.81 -19.63 -15.25
N VAL A 50 -5.13 -19.34 -16.53
CA VAL A 50 -5.20 -17.98 -17.07
C VAL A 50 -6.46 -17.33 -16.48
N ARG A 51 -6.48 -17.19 -15.16
CA ARG A 51 -7.33 -16.19 -14.55
C ARG A 51 -6.74 -14.88 -15.01
N ALA A 52 -7.45 -14.21 -15.91
CA ALA A 52 -7.08 -12.89 -16.42
C ALA A 52 -6.53 -12.08 -15.25
N GLU A 53 -5.23 -11.76 -15.32
CA GLU A 53 -4.53 -10.96 -14.33
C GLU A 53 -5.21 -9.59 -14.36
N GLN A 54 -6.27 -9.44 -13.55
CA GLN A 54 -6.91 -8.16 -13.33
C GLN A 54 -5.80 -7.23 -12.89
N PRO A 55 -5.66 -6.04 -13.51
CA PRO A 55 -4.63 -5.09 -13.12
C PRO A 55 -4.78 -4.86 -11.63
N SER A 56 -3.82 -5.40 -10.88
CA SER A 56 -3.89 -5.40 -9.43
C SER A 56 -3.84 -3.96 -9.01
N ALA A 57 -4.86 -3.53 -8.28
CA ALA A 57 -4.85 -2.20 -7.70
C ALA A 57 -3.65 -2.13 -6.74
N VAL A 58 -2.73 -1.20 -6.99
CA VAL A 58 -1.47 -1.07 -6.23
C VAL A 58 -1.60 0.10 -5.28
N GLU A 59 -1.20 -0.09 -4.02
CA GLU A 59 -1.18 0.97 -3.02
C GLU A 59 0.11 1.78 -3.11
N PHE A 60 -0.04 3.11 -3.21
CA PHE A 60 1.05 4.07 -3.24
C PHE A 60 0.96 4.96 -2.02
N PRO A 61 1.96 4.93 -1.12
CA PRO A 61 2.04 5.87 -0.02
C PRO A 61 2.13 7.31 -0.53
N VAL A 62 1.45 8.22 0.15
CA VAL A 62 1.58 9.66 -0.08
C VAL A 62 2.87 10.13 0.56
N ALA A 63 3.72 10.75 -0.26
CA ALA A 63 5.04 11.23 0.14
C ALA A 63 4.96 12.15 1.35
N ARG A 64 5.91 11.99 2.28
CA ARG A 64 5.98 12.81 3.51
C ARG A 64 6.23 14.30 3.22
N SER A 65 6.73 14.63 2.03
CA SER A 65 6.92 16.00 1.54
C SER A 65 5.60 16.70 1.18
N ALA A 66 4.50 15.97 1.00
CA ALA A 66 3.19 16.55 0.65
C ALA A 66 2.49 17.16 1.88
N SER A 67 3.12 18.15 2.54
CA SER A 67 2.71 18.68 3.85
C SER A 67 1.25 19.15 3.93
N ASP A 68 0.71 19.64 2.82
CA ASP A 68 -0.67 20.14 2.72
C ASP A 68 -1.68 19.07 2.30
N GLY A 69 -1.20 17.84 2.07
CA GLY A 69 -1.96 16.71 1.57
C GLY A 69 -2.06 16.64 0.04
N LEU A 70 -2.35 15.44 -0.46
CA LEU A 70 -2.52 15.13 -1.87
C LEU A 70 -4.00 15.18 -2.26
N ASN A 71 -4.35 16.06 -3.18
CA ASN A 71 -5.73 16.20 -3.65
C ASN A 71 -6.13 15.06 -4.58
N ILE A 72 -7.28 14.45 -4.32
CA ILE A 72 -7.96 13.55 -5.27
C ILE A 72 -8.88 14.40 -6.15
N ARG A 73 -8.83 14.18 -7.46
CA ARG A 73 -9.53 14.97 -8.47
C ARG A 73 -10.35 14.11 -9.42
N GLU A 74 -11.33 14.73 -10.07
CA GLU A 74 -12.21 14.06 -11.04
C GLU A 74 -11.53 13.80 -12.40
N CYS A 75 -10.47 14.53 -12.71
CA CYS A 75 -9.63 14.31 -13.89
C CYS A 75 -8.16 14.62 -13.62
N ALA A 76 -7.28 14.19 -14.53
CA ALA A 76 -5.83 14.32 -14.45
C ALA A 76 -5.32 15.74 -14.75
N ALA A 77 -5.81 16.74 -14.02
CA ALA A 77 -5.30 18.11 -14.07
C ALA A 77 -5.61 18.88 -12.78
N VAL A 78 -4.77 19.86 -12.43
CA VAL A 78 -4.96 20.71 -11.23
C VAL A 78 -6.19 21.62 -11.30
N THR A 79 -6.71 21.86 -12.50
CA THR A 79 -7.93 22.65 -12.74
C THR A 79 -9.21 21.83 -12.52
N CYS A 80 -9.11 20.50 -12.45
CA CYS A 80 -10.23 19.61 -12.21
C CYS A 80 -10.77 19.76 -10.79
N ARG A 81 -12.07 19.52 -10.59
CA ARG A 81 -12.70 19.56 -9.26
C ARG A 81 -11.98 18.61 -8.31
N LYS A 82 -11.77 19.07 -7.08
CA LYS A 82 -11.30 18.24 -5.97
C LYS A 82 -12.45 17.40 -5.41
N SER A 83 -12.30 16.08 -5.43
CA SER A 83 -13.22 15.12 -4.83
C SER A 83 -12.80 14.68 -3.43
N GLY A 84 -11.52 14.84 -3.06
CA GLY A 84 -11.01 14.45 -1.75
C GLY A 84 -9.58 14.94 -1.48
N VAL A 85 -9.05 14.57 -0.32
CA VAL A 85 -7.66 14.84 0.07
C VAL A 85 -7.12 13.65 0.88
N LEU A 86 -5.88 13.27 0.59
CA LEU A 86 -5.08 12.31 1.34
C LEU A 86 -4.01 13.05 2.13
N ARG A 87 -3.71 12.59 3.33
CA ARG A 87 -2.64 13.16 4.17
C ARG A 87 -1.32 12.43 3.93
N PRO A 88 -0.18 13.05 4.28
CA PRO A 88 1.10 12.35 4.33
C PRO A 88 1.02 11.05 5.12
N GLY A 89 1.50 9.95 4.51
CA GLY A 89 1.44 8.62 5.10
C GLY A 89 0.13 7.85 4.88
N ASP A 90 -0.92 8.47 4.35
CA ASP A 90 -2.04 7.73 3.77
C ASP A 90 -1.58 7.03 2.47
N SER A 91 -2.36 6.06 1.99
CA SER A 91 -2.09 5.38 0.71
C SER A 91 -3.19 5.65 -0.31
N PHE A 92 -2.81 5.79 -1.58
CA PHE A 92 -3.73 5.82 -2.71
C PHE A 92 -3.65 4.51 -3.48
N THR A 93 -4.79 3.86 -3.71
CA THR A 93 -4.86 2.65 -4.53
C THR A 93 -5.01 3.02 -6.01
N GLY A 94 -3.92 2.91 -6.77
CA GLY A 94 -3.90 3.15 -8.21
C GLY A 94 -4.13 1.90 -9.04
N GLN A 95 -4.85 2.05 -10.14
CA GLN A 95 -5.16 0.99 -11.11
C GLN A 95 -4.36 1.16 -12.41
N CYS A 96 -4.19 2.40 -12.84
CA CYS A 96 -3.43 2.73 -14.04
C CYS A 96 -2.92 4.17 -14.02
N TRP A 97 -1.88 4.45 -14.80
CA TRP A 97 -1.36 5.80 -14.97
C TRP A 97 -1.82 6.46 -16.28
N VAL A 98 -1.90 7.78 -16.28
CA VAL A 98 -2.14 8.63 -17.46
C VAL A 98 -1.20 9.82 -17.46
N ARG A 99 -0.99 10.41 -18.64
CA ARG A 99 -0.41 11.76 -18.73
C ARG A 99 -1.52 12.81 -18.64
N GLY A 100 -1.24 13.89 -17.91
CA GLY A 100 -2.20 14.95 -17.60
C GLY A 100 -1.54 16.32 -17.44
N GLY A 101 -2.22 17.22 -16.73
CA GLY A 101 -1.70 18.55 -16.40
C GLY A 101 -0.46 18.46 -15.52
N GLU A 102 0.53 19.32 -15.75
CA GLU A 102 1.79 19.29 -15.02
C GLU A 102 1.63 19.76 -13.57
N VAL A 103 2.33 19.08 -12.66
CA VAL A 103 2.45 19.38 -11.24
C VAL A 103 3.94 19.31 -10.90
N ASP A 104 4.54 20.46 -10.58
CA ASP A 104 5.96 20.56 -10.21
C ASP A 104 6.91 19.87 -11.21
N GLY A 105 6.62 19.98 -12.51
CA GLY A 105 7.42 19.38 -13.59
C GLY A 105 7.07 17.92 -13.93
N ASP A 106 6.15 17.29 -13.20
CA ASP A 106 5.67 15.94 -13.48
C ASP A 106 4.25 15.96 -14.07
N ASN A 107 4.06 15.26 -15.17
CA ASN A 107 2.77 15.15 -15.86
C ASN A 107 2.10 13.78 -15.68
N LEU A 108 2.63 12.92 -14.81
CA LEU A 108 2.05 11.63 -14.50
C LEU A 108 0.97 11.75 -13.43
N TRP A 109 -0.14 11.08 -13.71
CA TRP A 109 -1.28 10.98 -12.81
C TRP A 109 -1.69 9.53 -12.65
N LEU A 110 -2.04 9.18 -11.42
CA LEU A 110 -2.51 7.84 -11.09
C LEU A 110 -4.03 7.86 -10.97
N ARG A 111 -4.70 6.93 -11.64
CA ARG A 111 -6.15 6.73 -11.59
C ARG A 111 -6.48 5.58 -10.66
N GLY A 112 -7.37 5.82 -9.72
CA GLY A 112 -7.97 4.83 -8.83
C GLY A 112 -9.49 4.94 -8.86
N GLU A 113 -10.18 4.18 -8.01
CA GLU A 113 -11.65 4.22 -7.92
C GLU A 113 -12.17 5.58 -7.44
N SER A 114 -11.43 6.23 -6.54
CA SER A 114 -11.80 7.51 -5.93
C SER A 114 -11.50 8.73 -6.83
N GLY A 115 -10.74 8.56 -7.90
CA GLY A 115 -10.39 9.62 -8.85
C GLY A 115 -8.93 9.57 -9.29
N TYR A 116 -8.37 10.76 -9.53
CA TYR A 116 -7.01 10.97 -10.03
C TYR A 116 -6.17 11.74 -9.01
N VAL A 117 -4.92 11.30 -8.84
CA VAL A 117 -3.92 11.99 -8.01
C VAL A 117 -2.65 12.22 -8.83
N SER A 118 -1.89 13.26 -8.52
CA SER A 118 -0.60 13.51 -9.16
C SER A 118 0.44 12.53 -8.61
N ALA A 119 1.21 11.91 -9.51
CA ALA A 119 2.27 10.99 -9.16
C ALA A 119 3.45 11.65 -8.43
N HIS A 120 3.65 12.96 -8.64
CA HIS A 120 4.72 13.74 -8.02
C HIS A 120 4.78 13.57 -6.49
N PHE A 121 3.61 13.42 -5.86
CA PHE A 121 3.47 13.30 -4.41
C PHE A 121 3.28 11.85 -3.94
N LEU A 122 3.55 10.86 -4.79
CA LEU A 122 3.46 9.45 -4.46
C LEU A 122 4.84 8.82 -4.38
N ASP A 123 5.02 8.02 -3.34
CA ASP A 123 6.13 7.09 -3.25
C ASP A 123 5.77 5.79 -3.98
N ASP A 124 6.70 5.26 -4.76
CA ASP A 124 6.71 3.88 -5.21
C ASP A 124 6.69 2.93 -3.99
N PRO A 125 5.97 1.79 -4.05
CA PRO A 125 5.89 0.83 -2.94
C PRO A 125 7.26 0.35 -2.42
N VAL A 126 8.32 0.46 -3.23
CA VAL A 126 9.69 0.12 -2.80
C VAL A 126 10.48 1.30 -2.18
N GLY A 127 9.82 2.41 -1.89
CA GLY A 127 10.40 3.57 -1.19
C GLY A 127 11.12 4.59 -2.07
N ALA A 128 10.75 4.69 -3.34
CA ALA A 128 11.21 5.71 -4.29
C ALA A 128 10.05 6.63 -4.70
N PHE A 129 10.21 7.56 -5.65
CA PHE A 129 9.07 8.26 -6.26
C PHE A 129 8.44 7.42 -7.38
N PHE A 130 7.12 7.47 -7.56
CA PHE A 130 6.44 6.81 -8.67
C PHE A 130 6.92 7.31 -10.04
N ASN A 131 6.94 6.43 -11.05
CA ASN A 131 7.17 6.83 -12.45
C ASN A 131 6.45 5.90 -13.45
N ASP A 132 6.49 6.25 -14.74
CA ASP A 132 5.82 5.51 -15.83
C ASP A 132 6.39 4.11 -16.11
N LYS A 133 7.51 3.76 -15.49
CA LYS A 133 8.13 2.43 -15.57
C LYS A 133 7.87 1.56 -14.35
N THR A 134 7.09 2.04 -13.36
CA THR A 134 6.67 1.22 -12.24
C THR A 134 5.89 0.02 -12.79
N ALA A 135 6.54 -1.16 -12.79
CA ALA A 135 6.04 -2.37 -13.43
C ALA A 135 4.70 -2.87 -12.84
N ALA A 136 4.34 -2.37 -11.66
CA ALA A 136 3.13 -2.75 -10.95
C ALA A 136 1.86 -2.08 -11.52
N VAL A 137 1.97 -0.97 -12.26
CA VAL A 137 0.80 -0.24 -12.75
C VAL A 137 0.88 0.04 -14.26
N PRO A 138 -0.08 -0.46 -15.06
CA PRO A 138 -0.10 -0.22 -16.50
C PRO A 138 -0.60 1.18 -16.86
N ALA A 139 -0.40 1.59 -18.12
CA ALA A 139 -1.04 2.79 -18.66
C ALA A 139 -2.56 2.57 -18.84
N CYS A 140 -3.40 3.57 -18.58
CA CYS A 140 -4.86 3.36 -18.65
C CYS A 140 -5.37 3.03 -20.08
N ASP A 141 -4.67 3.44 -21.13
CA ASP A 141 -5.01 3.08 -22.51
C ASP A 141 -4.75 1.59 -22.80
N SER A 142 -3.75 0.99 -22.14
CA SER A 142 -3.49 -0.45 -22.24
C SER A 142 -4.57 -1.29 -21.54
N MET A 143 -5.14 -0.80 -20.43
CA MET A 143 -6.27 -1.45 -19.77
C MET A 143 -7.54 -1.45 -20.63
N ALA A 144 -7.82 -0.35 -21.34
CA ALA A 144 -8.98 -0.27 -22.23
C ALA A 144 -8.93 -1.35 -23.33
N ARG A 145 -7.76 -1.55 -23.95
CA ARG A 145 -7.57 -2.57 -25.00
C ARG A 145 -7.73 -4.00 -24.47
N SER A 146 -7.29 -4.28 -23.25
CA SER A 146 -7.46 -5.61 -22.63
C SER A 146 -8.93 -5.92 -22.32
N GLY A 147 -9.72 -4.92 -21.92
CA GLY A 147 -11.15 -5.07 -21.68
C GLY A 147 -11.96 -5.36 -22.94
N GLU A 148 -11.65 -4.71 -24.06
CA GLU A 148 -12.30 -4.97 -25.36
C GLU A 148 -12.02 -6.39 -25.89
N THR A 149 -10.83 -6.93 -25.63
CA THR A 149 -10.47 -8.29 -26.08
C THR A 149 -11.25 -9.38 -25.32
N LEU A 150 -11.66 -9.12 -24.07
CA LEU A 150 -12.43 -10.07 -23.25
C LEU A 150 -13.93 -10.09 -23.58
N ALA A 151 -14.46 -9.09 -24.30
CA ALA A 151 -15.89 -8.97 -24.60
C ALA A 151 -16.33 -9.63 -25.92
N VAL A 152 -15.40 -10.25 -26.66
CA VAL A 152 -15.65 -10.85 -28.00
C VAL A 152 -15.51 -12.39 -27.99
N GLY A 153 -15.50 -13.01 -26.80
CA GLY A 153 -15.39 -14.47 -26.61
C GLY A 153 -16.73 -15.16 -26.38
#